data_AF-A0A382W2W2-F1
#
_entry.id   AF-A0A382W2W2-F1
#
_cell.length_a   1.000
_cell.length_b   1.000
_cell.length_c   1.000
_cell.angle_alpha   90.00
_cell.angle_beta   90.00
_cell.angle_gamma   90.00
#
_symmetry.space_group_name_H-M   'P 1'
#
loop_
_entity.id
_entity.type
_entity.pdbx_description
1 polymer ?
#
loop_
_entity_poly.entity_id
_entity_poly.type
_entity_poly.pdbx_seq_one_letter_code
_entity_poly.pdbx_strand_id
1 'polypeptide(L)'
;LRKSISVDPERYPDYGPKHLGSSGATAVGARTPLIAFNINLSTNDVLIAQNIAKAIRQSSGGLDGVQSIGIIVDELAQVANNITNYSMTPIVVVVDAIKKEATKYGVEIYDSEIVGLIPQEAMKDTERWYLPANLDLSNCILEHCIDALL
;
A
#
# COMPACT_ATOMS: atom_id res chain seq x y z
N LEU A 1 20.81 4.47 16.74
CA LEU A 1 20.94 5.91 16.46
C LEU A 1 21.51 6.69 17.65
N ARG A 2 20.88 6.69 18.84
CA ARG A 2 21.31 7.50 20.01
C ARG A 2 22.79 7.42 20.39
N LYS A 3 23.39 6.24 20.31
CA LYS A 3 24.82 6.02 20.62
C LYS A 3 25.74 6.15 19.41
N SER A 4 25.19 6.08 18.20
CA SER A 4 25.98 5.96 16.96
C SER A 4 26.06 7.25 16.16
N ILE A 5 25.09 8.17 16.29
CA ILE A 5 25.04 9.44 15.54
C ILE A 5 26.28 10.34 15.74
N SER A 6 26.96 10.23 16.88
CA SER A 6 28.13 11.06 17.21
C SER A 6 29.48 10.40 16.88
N VAL A 7 29.49 9.12 16.50
CA VAL A 7 30.72 8.31 16.34
C VAL A 7 30.82 7.61 15.00
N ASP A 8 29.69 7.33 14.36
CA ASP A 8 29.61 6.61 13.08
C ASP A 8 29.34 7.63 11.96
N PRO A 9 30.33 7.93 11.09
CA PRO A 9 30.18 8.91 10.02
C PRO A 9 29.03 8.60 9.05
N GLU A 10 28.73 7.32 8.83
CA GLU A 10 27.60 6.86 7.98
C GLU A 10 26.23 7.19 8.58
N ARG A 11 26.19 7.64 9.84
CA ARG A 11 24.96 8.02 10.54
C ARG A 11 24.91 9.50 10.87
N TYR A 12 25.84 10.30 10.35
CA TYR A 12 25.75 11.74 10.47
C TYR A 12 24.50 12.24 9.71
N PRO A 13 23.73 13.17 10.30
CA PRO A 13 22.61 13.74 9.59
C PRO A 13 23.12 14.60 8.43
N ASP A 14 22.38 14.60 7.32
CA ASP A 14 22.66 15.50 6.19
C ASP A 14 22.56 16.98 6.63
N TYR A 15 21.72 17.26 7.62
CA TYR A 15 21.54 18.59 8.19
C TYR A 15 21.31 18.54 9.71
N GLY A 16 21.84 19.54 10.42
CA GLY A 16 21.68 19.70 11.86
C GLY A 16 22.79 19.04 12.70
N PRO A 17 22.64 19.03 14.03
CA PRO A 17 23.69 18.57 14.93
C PRO A 17 23.87 17.05 14.94
N LYS A 18 25.12 16.59 15.08
CA LYS A 18 25.49 15.16 15.22
C LYS A 18 25.19 14.56 16.60
N HIS A 19 24.20 15.10 17.31
CA HIS A 19 23.73 14.60 18.59
C HIS A 19 22.19 14.67 18.64
N LEU A 20 21.58 13.74 19.36
CA LEU A 20 20.12 13.68 19.50
C LEU A 20 19.67 14.47 20.73
N GLY A 21 18.82 15.47 20.50
CA GLY A 21 18.05 16.14 21.56
C GLY A 21 16.82 15.32 21.99
N SER A 22 15.98 15.91 22.84
CA SER A 22 14.72 15.29 23.30
C SER A 22 13.73 15.03 22.16
N SER A 23 13.71 15.89 21.14
CA SER A 23 12.83 15.77 19.96
C SER A 23 13.26 14.68 18.96
N GLY A 24 14.38 14.00 19.19
CA GLY A 24 14.87 12.96 18.30
C GLY A 24 15.43 13.47 16.98
N ALA A 25 15.16 12.77 15.90
CA ALA A 25 15.58 13.10 14.53
C ALA A 25 14.36 13.16 13.61
N THR A 26 14.42 14.02 12.60
CA THR A 26 13.39 14.15 11.56
C THR A 26 14.00 13.80 10.21
N ALA A 27 13.34 12.92 9.46
CA ALA A 27 13.69 12.63 8.07
C ALA A 27 12.79 13.46 7.16
N VAL A 28 13.39 14.14 6.18
CA VAL A 28 12.68 14.88 5.14
C VAL A 28 13.12 14.33 3.80
N GLY A 29 12.18 14.15 2.87
CA GLY A 29 12.48 13.66 1.53
C GLY A 29 11.37 14.03 0.54
N ALA A 30 11.69 13.94 -0.74
CA ALA A 30 10.73 14.06 -1.83
C ALA A 30 10.55 12.69 -2.49
N ARG A 31 9.30 12.35 -2.83
CA ARG A 31 8.94 11.10 -3.49
C ARG A 31 7.75 11.30 -4.40
N THR A 32 7.53 10.35 -5.31
CA THR A 32 6.25 10.20 -6.00
C THR A 32 5.11 10.03 -4.99
N PRO A 33 3.86 10.40 -5.35
CA PRO A 33 2.71 10.08 -4.53
C PRO A 33 2.65 8.57 -4.25
N LEU A 34 2.29 8.24 -3.01
CA LEU A 34 2.13 6.87 -2.54
C LEU A 34 0.66 6.66 -2.29
N ILE A 35 0.18 5.47 -2.58
CA ILE A 35 -1.18 5.05 -2.28
C ILE A 35 -1.10 4.06 -1.13
N ALA A 36 -1.75 4.40 -0.01
CA ALA A 36 -1.95 3.49 1.09
C ALA A 36 -3.27 2.74 0.86
N PHE A 37 -3.17 1.43 0.64
CA PHE A 37 -4.29 0.59 0.25
C PHE A 37 -4.29 -0.70 1.06
N ASN A 38 -5.31 -0.87 1.89
CA ASN A 38 -5.44 -1.98 2.80
C ASN A 38 -6.48 -2.96 2.27
N ILE A 39 -6.23 -4.26 2.42
CA ILE A 39 -7.18 -5.31 2.03
C ILE A 39 -7.44 -6.20 3.24
N ASN A 40 -8.69 -6.27 3.68
CA ASN A 40 -9.11 -7.20 4.73
C ASN A 40 -9.42 -8.56 4.11
N LEU A 41 -9.02 -9.61 4.81
CA LEU A 41 -9.29 -10.99 4.45
C LEU A 41 -10.47 -11.52 5.27
N SER A 42 -11.18 -12.52 4.76
CA SER A 42 -12.31 -13.18 5.44
C SER A 42 -11.88 -14.09 6.62
N THR A 43 -10.75 -13.77 7.25
CA THR A 43 -10.13 -14.53 8.35
C THR A 43 -9.52 -13.56 9.37
N ASN A 44 -9.35 -14.03 10.59
CA ASN A 44 -8.62 -13.34 11.65
C ASN A 44 -7.20 -13.90 11.85
N ASP A 45 -6.75 -14.81 10.98
CA ASP A 45 -5.40 -15.37 11.05
C ASP A 45 -4.38 -14.41 10.42
N VAL A 46 -3.68 -13.68 11.27
CA VAL A 46 -2.61 -12.73 10.87
C VAL A 46 -1.49 -13.40 10.08
N LEU A 47 -1.21 -14.70 10.32
CA LEU A 47 -0.13 -15.39 9.63
C LEU A 47 -0.42 -15.51 8.13
N ILE A 48 -1.69 -15.68 7.76
CA ILE A 48 -2.11 -15.68 6.36
C ILE A 48 -1.81 -14.32 5.74
N ALA A 49 -2.22 -13.23 6.37
CA ALA A 49 -1.92 -11.87 5.88
C ALA A 49 -0.41 -11.59 5.80
N GLN A 50 0.38 -12.04 6.78
CA GLN A 50 1.84 -11.89 6.77
C GLN A 50 2.50 -12.66 5.64
N ASN A 51 2.04 -13.89 5.36
CA ASN A 51 2.55 -14.70 4.26
C ASN A 51 2.20 -14.09 2.90
N ILE A 52 0.97 -13.60 2.73
CA ILE A 52 0.54 -12.88 1.52
C ILE A 52 1.39 -11.62 1.34
N ALA A 53 1.50 -10.78 2.37
CA ALA A 53 2.31 -9.56 2.35
C ALA A 53 3.77 -9.84 1.96
N LYS A 54 4.36 -10.91 2.50
CA LYS A 54 5.71 -11.34 2.15
C LYS A 54 5.82 -11.80 0.70
N ALA A 55 4.80 -12.48 0.16
CA ALA A 55 4.80 -12.94 -1.23
C ALA A 55 4.72 -11.77 -2.23
N ILE A 56 3.97 -10.72 -1.91
CA ILE A 56 3.72 -9.62 -2.85
C ILE A 56 4.69 -8.44 -2.73
N ARG A 57 5.36 -8.24 -1.59
CA ARG A 57 6.21 -7.06 -1.38
C ARG A 57 7.52 -7.16 -2.17
N GLN A 58 7.96 -6.03 -2.73
CA GLN A 58 9.19 -5.92 -3.52
C GLN A 58 10.43 -6.43 -2.77
N SER A 59 10.54 -6.13 -1.47
CA SER A 59 11.71 -6.51 -0.65
C SER A 59 11.87 -8.02 -0.48
N SER A 60 10.90 -8.81 -0.93
CA SER A 60 10.93 -10.28 -0.93
C SER A 60 10.86 -10.86 -2.36
N GLY A 61 11.05 -10.03 -3.38
CA GLY A 61 11.01 -10.42 -4.80
C GLY A 61 9.62 -10.38 -5.43
N GLY A 62 8.64 -9.75 -4.77
CA GLY A 62 7.28 -9.59 -5.28
C GLY A 62 7.15 -8.45 -6.29
N LEU A 63 6.04 -7.72 -6.22
CA LEU A 63 5.69 -6.65 -7.14
C LEU A 63 6.57 -5.41 -6.94
N ASP A 64 7.01 -4.81 -8.03
CA ASP A 64 7.78 -3.55 -8.00
C ASP A 64 6.93 -2.40 -7.45
N GLY A 65 7.55 -1.54 -6.65
CA GLY A 65 6.89 -0.40 -6.02
C GLY A 65 5.86 -0.78 -4.95
N VAL A 66 5.83 -2.03 -4.47
CA VAL A 66 4.89 -2.49 -3.43
C VAL A 66 5.61 -2.82 -2.13
N GLN A 67 5.17 -2.18 -1.06
CA GLN A 67 5.56 -2.50 0.31
C GLN A 67 4.34 -3.01 1.06
N SER A 68 4.44 -4.20 1.65
CA SER A 68 3.29 -4.83 2.31
C SER A 68 3.65 -5.44 3.64
N ILE A 69 2.71 -5.35 4.59
CA ILE A 69 2.76 -6.00 5.89
C ILE A 69 1.41 -6.67 6.19
N GLY A 70 1.45 -7.74 6.99
CA GLY A 70 0.25 -8.40 7.51
C GLY A 70 0.01 -8.01 8.97
N ILE A 71 -1.17 -7.49 9.27
CA ILE A 71 -1.57 -7.01 10.60
C ILE A 71 -3.00 -7.46 10.93
N ILE A 72 -3.41 -7.28 12.19
CA ILE A 72 -4.81 -7.42 12.61
C ILE A 72 -5.41 -6.03 12.80
N VAL A 73 -6.58 -5.79 12.21
CA VAL A 73 -7.40 -4.59 12.40
C VAL A 73 -8.84 -5.05 12.58
N ASP A 74 -9.50 -4.61 13.65
CA ASP A 74 -10.91 -4.92 13.95
C ASP A 74 -11.27 -6.41 13.79
N GLU A 75 -10.45 -7.27 14.40
CA GLU A 75 -10.57 -8.73 14.35
C GLU A 75 -10.37 -9.38 12.97
N LEU A 76 -10.06 -8.62 11.92
CA LEU A 76 -9.74 -9.13 10.60
C LEU A 76 -8.23 -9.09 10.34
N ALA A 77 -7.75 -10.11 9.64
CA ALA A 77 -6.41 -10.13 9.09
C ALA A 77 -6.37 -9.22 7.86
N GLN A 78 -5.45 -8.26 7.88
CA GLN A 78 -5.33 -7.23 6.87
C GLN A 78 -3.95 -7.26 6.23
N VAL A 79 -3.94 -7.19 4.90
CA VAL A 79 -2.73 -6.91 4.12
C VAL A 79 -2.68 -5.40 3.88
N ALA A 80 -1.87 -4.70 4.65
CA ALA A 80 -1.69 -3.25 4.52
C ALA A 80 -0.58 -2.97 3.50
N ASN A 81 -0.89 -2.18 2.46
CA ASN A 81 0.00 -1.95 1.33
C ASN A 81 0.29 -0.46 1.14
N ASN A 82 1.55 -0.18 0.83
CA ASN A 82 2.04 1.09 0.35
C ASN A 82 2.53 0.88 -1.09
N ILE A 83 1.80 1.46 -2.05
CA ILE A 83 2.16 1.44 -3.47
C ILE A 83 2.92 2.73 -3.75
N THR A 84 4.24 2.63 -3.85
CA THR A 84 5.15 3.78 -4.01
C THR A 84 5.24 4.27 -5.45
N ASN A 85 4.87 3.42 -6.42
CA ASN A 85 4.82 3.77 -7.84
C ASN A 85 3.63 3.07 -8.52
N TYR A 86 2.47 3.72 -8.48
CA TYR A 86 1.23 3.20 -9.04
C TYR A 86 1.23 3.16 -10.59
N SER A 87 2.11 3.91 -11.25
CA SER A 87 2.25 3.86 -12.72
C SER A 87 2.98 2.60 -13.20
N MET A 88 3.84 2.00 -12.36
CA MET A 88 4.48 0.71 -12.67
C MET A 88 3.61 -0.47 -12.24
N THR A 89 3.06 -0.39 -11.02
CA THR A 89 2.19 -1.44 -10.47
C THR A 89 0.85 -0.83 -10.10
N PRO A 90 -0.15 -0.91 -11.00
CA PRO A 90 -1.50 -0.46 -10.73
C PRO A 90 -2.13 -1.18 -9.54
N ILE A 91 -3.08 -0.52 -8.86
CA ILE A 91 -3.78 -1.07 -7.68
C ILE A 91 -4.43 -2.42 -7.99
N VAL A 92 -5.03 -2.55 -9.17
CA VAL A 92 -5.68 -3.78 -9.62
C VAL A 92 -4.72 -4.98 -9.66
N VAL A 93 -3.45 -4.76 -10.02
CA VAL A 93 -2.43 -5.81 -10.01
C VAL A 93 -2.13 -6.26 -8.59
N VAL A 94 -2.11 -5.33 -7.64
CA VAL A 94 -1.92 -5.65 -6.21
C VAL A 94 -3.12 -6.43 -5.67
N VAL A 95 -4.35 -6.01 -6.00
CA VAL A 95 -5.59 -6.72 -5.63
C VAL A 95 -5.58 -8.15 -6.19
N ASP A 96 -5.29 -8.32 -7.47
CA ASP A 96 -5.28 -9.63 -8.13
C ASP A 96 -4.20 -10.55 -7.53
N ALA A 97 -3.02 -9.99 -7.23
CA ALA A 97 -1.96 -10.74 -6.57
C ALA A 97 -2.37 -11.20 -5.17
N ILE A 98 -2.98 -10.31 -4.37
CA ILE A 98 -3.49 -10.65 -3.02
C ILE A 98 -4.60 -11.70 -3.13
N LYS A 99 -5.55 -11.53 -4.05
CA LYS A 99 -6.63 -12.49 -4.29
C LYS A 99 -6.07 -13.86 -4.65
N LYS A 100 -5.10 -13.92 -5.56
CA LYS A 100 -4.43 -15.16 -5.94
C LYS A 100 -3.71 -15.82 -4.77
N GLU A 101 -2.97 -15.06 -3.96
CA GLU A 101 -2.32 -15.62 -2.78
C GLU A 101 -3.32 -16.09 -1.71
N ALA A 102 -4.40 -15.34 -1.49
CA ALA A 102 -5.48 -15.67 -0.55
C ALA A 102 -6.15 -17.01 -0.88
N THR A 103 -6.40 -17.30 -2.17
CA THR A 103 -7.00 -18.58 -2.59
C THR A 103 -6.18 -19.81 -2.17
N LYS A 104 -4.86 -19.69 -2.01
CA LYS A 104 -4.00 -20.81 -1.55
C LYS A 104 -4.29 -21.21 -0.10
N TYR A 105 -4.89 -20.31 0.67
CA TYR A 105 -5.26 -20.52 2.06
C TYR A 105 -6.77 -20.76 2.23
N GLY A 106 -7.54 -20.78 1.13
CA GLY A 106 -9.00 -20.91 1.19
C GLY A 106 -9.70 -19.71 1.82
N VAL A 107 -9.07 -18.53 1.79
CA VAL A 107 -9.66 -17.27 2.28
C VAL A 107 -9.95 -16.34 1.10
N GLU A 108 -10.87 -15.43 1.31
CA GLU A 108 -11.30 -14.44 0.32
C GLU A 108 -10.93 -13.03 0.79
N ILE A 109 -10.96 -12.10 -0.15
CA ILE A 109 -10.95 -10.67 0.19
C ILE A 109 -12.33 -10.32 0.74
N TYR A 110 -12.38 -9.75 1.93
CA TYR A 110 -13.62 -9.31 2.56
C TYR A 110 -14.00 -7.91 2.05
N ASP A 111 -13.09 -6.95 2.21
CA ASP A 111 -13.22 -5.59 1.69
C ASP A 111 -11.82 -4.97 1.50
N SER A 112 -11.79 -3.71 1.08
CA SER A 112 -10.57 -2.94 0.93
C SER A 112 -10.79 -1.47 1.23
N GLU A 113 -9.73 -0.79 1.65
CA GLU A 113 -9.76 0.60 2.08
C GLU A 113 -8.60 1.39 1.47
N ILE A 114 -8.89 2.61 0.99
CA ILE A 114 -7.87 3.61 0.70
C ILE A 114 -7.68 4.47 1.94
N VAL A 115 -6.45 4.54 2.45
CA VAL A 115 -6.12 5.40 3.60
C VAL A 115 -5.64 6.76 3.10
N GLY A 116 -6.50 7.76 3.19
CA GLY A 116 -6.21 9.14 2.79
C GLY A 116 -6.61 9.43 1.34
N LEU A 117 -5.69 10.02 0.57
CA LEU A 117 -5.96 10.45 -0.80
C LEU A 117 -5.28 9.54 -1.82
N ILE A 118 -5.91 9.43 -2.99
CA ILE A 118 -5.40 8.71 -4.15
C ILE A 118 -5.30 9.65 -5.35
N PRO A 119 -4.22 9.60 -6.16
CA PRO A 119 -4.18 10.31 -7.44
C PRO A 119 -5.28 9.81 -8.38
N GLN A 120 -6.03 10.72 -8.99
CA GLN A 120 -7.11 10.35 -9.94
C GLN A 120 -6.61 9.47 -11.09
N GLU A 121 -5.39 9.70 -11.60
CA GLU A 121 -4.80 8.86 -12.64
C GLU A 121 -4.66 7.39 -12.24
N ALA A 122 -4.45 7.09 -10.95
CA ALA A 122 -4.36 5.72 -10.46
C ALA A 122 -5.72 4.99 -10.51
N MET A 123 -6.82 5.74 -10.54
CA MET A 123 -8.16 5.18 -10.69
C MET A 123 -8.48 4.84 -12.14
N LYS A 124 -7.92 5.56 -13.12
CA LYS A 124 -8.12 5.30 -14.56
C LYS A 124 -7.75 3.89 -14.98
N ASP A 125 -6.67 3.38 -14.40
CA ASP A 125 -6.26 2.01 -14.64
C ASP A 125 -7.24 0.99 -14.04
N THR A 126 -8.01 1.36 -13.01
CA THR A 126 -9.03 0.47 -12.40
C THR A 126 -10.28 0.35 -13.28
N GLU A 127 -10.64 1.43 -13.97
CA GLU A 127 -11.80 1.49 -14.89
C GLU A 127 -11.69 0.43 -15.98
N ARG A 128 -10.50 0.28 -16.55
CA ARG A 128 -10.25 -0.65 -17.65
C ARG A 128 -10.40 -2.12 -17.26
N TRP A 129 -10.27 -2.46 -15.98
CA TRP A 129 -10.25 -3.83 -15.50
C TRP A 129 -11.58 -4.29 -14.90
N TYR A 130 -12.33 -3.37 -14.27
CA TYR A 130 -13.53 -3.72 -13.52
C TYR A 130 -14.81 -3.02 -13.99
N LEU A 131 -14.73 -2.00 -14.86
CA LEU A 131 -15.89 -1.29 -15.39
C LEU A 131 -16.21 -1.72 -16.82
N PRO A 132 -17.49 -1.75 -17.21
CA PRO A 132 -17.86 -2.04 -18.58
C PRO A 132 -17.28 -0.96 -19.52
N ALA A 133 -16.89 -1.37 -20.73
CA ALA A 133 -16.08 -0.57 -21.67
C ALA A 133 -16.69 0.78 -22.10
N ASN A 134 -17.93 1.06 -21.71
CA ASN A 134 -18.68 2.28 -21.97
C ASN A 134 -18.63 3.31 -20.84
N LEU A 135 -17.92 3.05 -19.73
CA LEU A 135 -17.75 4.01 -18.64
C LEU A 135 -16.43 4.78 -18.79
N ASP A 136 -16.52 6.09 -18.97
CA ASP A 136 -15.38 7.01 -19.04
C ASP A 136 -15.34 7.87 -17.77
N LEU A 137 -14.39 7.64 -16.85
CA LEU A 137 -14.27 8.47 -15.65
C LEU A 137 -13.30 9.66 -15.84
N SER A 138 -12.82 9.93 -17.06
CA SER A 138 -11.91 11.05 -17.30
C SER A 138 -12.54 12.41 -17.00
N ASN A 139 -13.88 12.51 -17.02
CA ASN A 139 -14.64 13.74 -16.79
C ASN A 139 -15.61 13.69 -15.60
N CYS A 140 -15.55 12.66 -14.75
CA CYS A 140 -16.49 12.49 -13.64
C CYS A 140 -15.80 12.41 -12.28
N ILE A 141 -16.48 12.94 -11.27
CA ILE A 141 -16.14 12.68 -9.87
C ILE A 141 -16.51 11.22 -9.59
N LEU A 142 -15.55 10.43 -9.10
CA LEU A 142 -15.66 8.98 -8.93
C LEU A 142 -16.93 8.55 -8.16
N GLU A 143 -17.30 9.32 -7.15
CA GLU A 143 -18.55 9.20 -6.38
C GLU A 143 -19.79 9.07 -7.27
N HIS A 144 -19.94 9.95 -8.26
CA HIS A 144 -21.09 9.96 -9.16
C HIS A 144 -21.11 8.77 -10.13
N CYS A 145 -19.98 8.08 -10.32
CA CYS A 145 -19.89 6.92 -11.19
C CYS A 145 -20.19 5.61 -10.47
N ILE A 146 -19.92 5.53 -9.17
CA ILE A 146 -20.30 4.39 -8.33
C ILE A 146 -21.82 4.34 -8.18
N ASP A 147 -22.47 5.50 -7.99
CA ASP A 147 -23.94 5.60 -7.97
C ASP A 147 -24.61 5.15 -9.27
N ALA A 148 -23.91 5.25 -10.41
CA ALA A 148 -24.42 4.79 -11.70
C ALA A 148 -24.28 3.27 -11.92
N LEU A 149 -23.56 2.57 -11.04
CA LEU A 149 -23.28 1.13 -11.12
C LEU A 149 -24.05 0.29 -10.08
N LEU A 150 -24.66 0.94 -9.08
CA LEU A 150 -25.52 0.33 -8.05
C LEU A 150 -27.00 0.49 -8.41
#